data_AF-A0A965FS90-F1
#
_entry.id   AF-A0A965FS90-F1
#
_cell.length_a   1.000
_cell.length_b   1.000
_cell.length_c   1.000
_cell.angle_alpha   90.00
_cell.angle_beta   90.00
_cell.angle_gamma   90.00
#
_symmetry.space_group_name_H-M   'P 1'
#
loop_
_entity.id
_entity.type
_entity.pdbx_description
1 polymer ?
#
loop_
_entity_poly.entity_id
_entity_poly.type
_entity_poly.pdbx_seq_one_letter_code
_entity_poly.pdbx_strand_id
1 'polypeptide(L)' 'GDRVEFAGTTCLAIATADGVASRRSRIVGGRDWVRLGAVEMGLDCLRRYLQGLPVNERIDFEKTE' A
#
# COMPACT_ATOMS: atom_id res chain seq x y z
N GLY A 1 -29.03 6.52 2.34
CA GLY A 1 -28.42 6.75 1.02
C GLY A 1 -26.99 6.30 1.10
N ASP A 2 -26.71 5.14 0.53
CA ASP A 2 -25.41 4.47 0.62
C ASP A 2 -24.39 5.26 -0.21
N ARG A 3 -23.50 6.01 0.44
CA ARG A 3 -22.40 6.68 -0.26
C ARG A 3 -21.44 5.58 -0.66
N VAL A 4 -21.37 5.28 -1.96
CA VAL A 4 -20.35 4.38 -2.53
C VAL A 4 -18.98 4.85 -2.03
N GLU A 5 -18.36 4.09 -1.12
CA GLU A 5 -16.97 4.31 -0.75
C GLU A 5 -16.12 3.92 -1.96
N PHE A 6 -15.65 4.91 -2.71
CA PHE A 6 -14.63 4.71 -3.73
C PHE A 6 -13.36 4.25 -3.01
N ALA A 7 -12.88 3.04 -3.33
CA ALA A 7 -11.64 2.51 -2.81
C ALA A 7 -11.10 1.42 -3.74
N GLY A 8 -9.77 1.24 -3.73
CA GLY A 8 -9.08 0.20 -4.48
C GLY A 8 -8.24 -0.69 -3.58
N THR A 9 -8.31 -2.01 -3.81
CA THR A 9 -7.36 -2.95 -3.22
C THR A 9 -6.07 -2.93 -4.03
N THR A 10 -4.95 -2.67 -3.36
CA THR A 10 -3.62 -2.66 -3.96
C THR A 10 -2.76 -3.76 -3.33
N CYS A 11 -2.10 -4.55 -4.17
CA CYS A 11 -1.14 -5.56 -3.74
C CYS A 11 0.25 -5.18 -4.27
N LEU A 12 1.27 -5.25 -3.42
CA LEU A 12 2.67 -4.98 -3.74
C LEU A 12 3.53 -6.15 -3.29
N ALA A 13 4.57 -6.46 -4.08
CA ALA A 13 5.64 -7.36 -3.68
C ALA A 13 7.02 -6.79 -4.08
N ILE A 14 8.01 -7.02 -3.23
CA ILE A 14 9.43 -6.74 -3.48
C ILE A 14 10.14 -8.10 -3.43
N ALA A 15 10.68 -8.53 -4.56
CA ALA A 15 11.37 -9.81 -4.68
C ALA A 15 12.87 -9.59 -4.84
N THR A 16 13.67 -10.32 -4.06
CA THR A 16 15.13 -10.35 -4.12
C THR A 16 15.63 -11.79 -4.08
N ALA A 17 16.95 -11.99 -4.14
CA ALA A 17 17.55 -13.31 -3.97
C ALA A 17 17.29 -13.91 -2.57
N ASP A 18 17.11 -13.06 -1.55
CA ASP A 18 16.97 -13.46 -0.15
C ASP A 18 15.51 -13.70 0.27
N GLY A 19 14.56 -13.37 -0.60
CA GLY A 19 13.14 -13.64 -0.36
C GLY A 19 12.20 -12.63 -0.98
N VAL A 20 10.95 -12.65 -0.51
CA VAL A 20 9.87 -11.76 -0.97
C VAL A 20 9.21 -11.08 0.21
N ALA A 21 9.18 -9.75 0.19
CA ALA A 21 8.30 -8.97 1.04
C ALA A 21 7.02 -8.64 0.26
N SER A 22 5.85 -8.69 0.91
CA SER A 22 4.59 -8.32 0.26
C SER A 22 3.67 -7.56 1.19
N ARG A 23 2.77 -6.78 0.59
CA ARG A 23 1.77 -5.99 1.29
C ARG A 23 0.48 -5.94 0.49
N ARG A 24 -0.65 -6.04 1.20
CA ARG A 24 -1.99 -5.76 0.68
C ARG A 24 -2.57 -4.58 1.45
N SER A 25 -3.16 -3.63 0.74
CA SER A 25 -3.76 -2.43 1.31
C SER A 25 -5.06 -2.07 0.62
N ARG A 26 -5.93 -1.32 1.30
CA ARG A 26 -7.15 -0.73 0.74
C ARG A 26 -7.05 0.78 0.80
N ILE A 27 -6.94 1.41 -0.36
CA ILE A 27 -6.75 2.85 -0.50
C ILE A 27 -8.10 3.49 -0.81
N VAL A 28 -8.51 4.44 0.02
CA VAL A 28 -9.78 5.15 -0.11
C VAL A 28 -9.62 6.34 -1.07
N GLY A 29 -10.63 6.56 -1.91
CA GLY A 29 -10.69 7.65 -2.87
C GLY A 29 -11.04 7.17 -4.28
N GLY A 30 -11.23 8.14 -5.18
CA GLY A 30 -11.39 7.88 -6.61
C GLY A 30 -10.11 7.32 -7.25
N ARG A 31 -10.19 6.99 -8.53
CA ARG A 31 -9.11 6.32 -9.28
C ARG A 31 -7.75 7.00 -9.17
N ASP A 32 -7.70 8.33 -9.21
CA ASP A 32 -6.44 9.08 -9.15
C ASP A 32 -5.83 9.04 -7.75
N TRP A 33 -6.67 9.09 -6.71
CA TRP A 33 -6.24 8.90 -5.32
C TRP A 33 -5.73 7.48 -5.05
N VAL A 34 -6.42 6.45 -5.58
CA VAL A 34 -5.95 5.06 -5.49
C VAL A 34 -4.59 4.89 -6.16
N ARG A 35 -4.37 5.53 -7.31
CA ARG A 35 -3.08 5.48 -8.02
C ARG A 35 -1.97 6.18 -7.27
N LEU A 36 -2.22 7.40 -6.79
CA LEU A 36 -1.25 8.16 -6.02
C LEU A 36 -0.85 7.40 -4.75
N GLY A 37 -1.83 6.94 -3.97
CA GLY A 37 -1.58 6.18 -2.75
C GLY A 37 -0.86 4.85 -3.02
N ALA A 38 -1.13 4.19 -4.16
CA ALA A 38 -0.44 2.95 -4.53
C ALA A 38 1.05 3.20 -4.83
N VAL A 39 1.37 4.31 -5.50
CA VAL A 39 2.75 4.73 -5.78
C VAL A 39 3.47 5.10 -4.49
N GLU A 40 2.86 5.91 -3.63
CA GLU A 40 3.43 6.29 -2.33
C GLU A 40 3.67 5.06 -1.44
N MET A 41 2.70 4.14 -1.35
CA MET A 41 2.85 2.86 -0.67
C MET A 41 4.02 2.04 -1.24
N GLY A 42 4.12 1.95 -2.57
CA GLY A 42 5.20 1.26 -3.26
C GLY A 42 6.59 1.79 -2.88
N LEU A 43 6.75 3.12 -2.93
CA LEU A 43 8.01 3.78 -2.60
C LEU A 43 8.35 3.69 -1.12
N ASP A 44 7.37 3.82 -0.21
CA ASP A 44 7.60 3.66 1.22
C ASP A 44 8.02 2.23 1.58
N CYS A 45 7.32 1.23 1.02
CA CYS A 45 7.66 -0.17 1.20
C CYS A 45 9.07 -0.48 0.68
N LEU A 46 9.47 0.07 -0.48
CA LEU A 46 10.82 -0.09 -1.00
C LEU A 46 11.86 0.58 -0.10
N ARG A 47 11.61 1.82 0.33
CA ARG A 47 12.50 2.55 1.26
C ARG A 47 12.70 1.78 2.56
N ARG A 48 11.62 1.28 3.17
CA ARG A 48 11.66 0.46 4.39
C ARG A 48 12.44 -0.82 4.17
N TYR A 49 12.17 -1.53 3.08
CA TYR A 49 12.88 -2.76 2.73
C TYR A 49 14.41 -2.52 2.64
N LEU A 50 14.83 -1.47 1.93
CA LEU A 50 16.25 -1.10 1.80
C LEU A 50 16.90 -0.67 3.12
N GLN A 51 16.10 -0.24 4.10
CA GLN A 51 16.56 0.12 5.45
C GLN A 51 16.46 -1.04 6.45
N GLY A 52 16.05 -2.23 6.02
CA GLY A 52 15.80 -3.36 6.92
C GLY A 52 14.61 -3.18 7.86
N LEU A 53 13.68 -2.27 7.53
CA LEU A 53 12.48 -2.00 8.31
C LEU A 53 11.29 -2.85 7.83
N PRO A 54 10.30 -3.14 8.71
CA PRO A 54 9.09 -3.86 8.33
C PRO A 54 8.31 -3.16 7.22
N VAL A 55 7.90 -3.93 6.20
CA VAL A 55 7.15 -3.47 5.02
C VAL A 55 5.62 -3.47 5.24
N ASN A 56 5.15 -4.14 6.29
CA ASN A 56 3.73 -4.33 6.61
C ASN A 56 3.18 -3.29 7.61
N GLU A 57 3.97 -2.31 8.03
CA GLU A 57 3.48 -1.23 8.88
C GLU A 57 2.49 -0.35 8.13
N ARG A 58 1.43 0.05 8.84
CA ARG A 58 0.34 0.84 8.26
C ARG A 58 0.84 2.21 7.83
N ILE A 59 0.35 2.67 6.68
CA ILE A 59 0.57 4.04 6.19
C ILE A 59 -0.66 4.87 6.51
N ASP A 60 -0.51 6.19 6.58
CA ASP A 60 -1.56 7.13 7.00
C ASP A 60 -2.88 7.04 6.20
N PHE A 61 -2.85 6.41 5.03
CA PHE A 61 -4.00 6.24 4.13
C PHE A 61 -4.80 4.94 4.34
N GLU A 62 -4.44 4.08 5.29
CA GLU A 62 -5.12 2.82 5.54
C GLU A 62 -6.24 2.94 6.59
N LYS A 63 -7.50 2.73 6.18
CA LYS A 63 -8.64 2.66 7.10
C LYS A 63 -8.62 1.35 7.91
N THR A 64 -8.96 1.42 9.21
CA THR A 64 -9.21 0.24 10.06
C THR A 64 -10.62 -0.25 9.77
N GLU A 65 -10.80 -1.55 9.54
CA GLU A 65 -12.12 -2.18 9.57
C GLU A 65 -12.81 -1.96 10.91
#